data_AF-A0A6I1K3W4-F1
#
_entry.id   AF-A0A6I1K3W4-F1
#
_cell.length_a   1.000
_cell.length_b   1.000
_cell.length_c   1.000
_cell.angle_alpha   90.00
_cell.angle_beta   90.00
_cell.angle_gamma   90.00
#
_symmetry.space_group_name_H-M   'P 1'
#
loop_
_entity.id
_entity.type
_entity.pdbx_description
1 polymer ?
#
loop_
_entity_poly.entity_id
_entity_poly.type
_entity_poly.pdbx_seq_one_letter_code
_entity_poly.pdbx_strand_id
1 'polypeptide(L)'
;MRVYDTPELAWSIMEAELHPQCDLFAYWTYPVRYVLGSRQSYSIPTVKPIPMDSSFAKLGYDVVSWELDHSFFGHSPLSCNGLAAEVPINRYFLLETAEEAFALAPTLEVLGQPMRGEPGPYHIVEVWRQRRT
;
A
#
# COMPACT_ATOMS: atom_id res chain seq x y z
N MET A 1 12.79 6.60 1.86
CA MET A 1 11.91 6.40 0.70
C MET A 1 12.53 7.06 -0.52
N ARG A 2 12.90 6.30 -1.56
CA ARG A 2 13.02 6.91 -2.89
C ARG A 2 11.58 7.15 -3.35
N VAL A 3 11.16 8.40 -3.30
CA VAL A 3 9.85 8.77 -3.81
C VAL A 3 10.03 9.09 -5.28
N TYR A 4 9.38 8.29 -6.12
CA TYR A 4 9.21 8.62 -7.52
C TYR A 4 7.85 9.29 -7.65
N ASP A 5 7.86 10.61 -7.77
CA ASP A 5 6.64 11.41 -7.87
C ASP A 5 6.14 11.55 -9.32
N THR A 6 6.85 10.95 -10.29
CA THR A 6 6.38 10.77 -11.67
C THR A 6 6.69 9.37 -12.24
N PRO A 7 5.88 8.87 -13.19
CA PRO A 7 6.16 7.65 -13.94
C PRO A 7 7.50 7.65 -14.67
N GLU A 8 7.90 8.79 -15.25
CA GLU A 8 9.16 8.93 -15.99
C GLU A 8 10.35 8.71 -15.07
N LEU A 9 10.30 9.26 -13.85
CA LEU A 9 11.36 9.07 -12.87
C LEU A 9 11.41 7.62 -12.39
N ALA A 10 10.25 6.97 -12.18
CA ALA A 10 10.19 5.56 -11.83
C ALA A 10 10.76 4.66 -12.95
N TRP A 11 10.46 4.95 -14.21
CA TRP A 11 11.02 4.20 -15.34
C TRP A 11 12.51 4.49 -15.57
N SER A 12 13.00 5.67 -15.21
CA SER A 12 14.41 6.07 -15.42
C SER A 12 15.43 5.24 -14.64
N ILE A 13 14.99 4.53 -13.60
CA ILE A 13 15.86 3.64 -12.81
C ILE A 13 15.94 2.22 -13.35
N MET A 14 15.14 1.90 -14.37
CA MET A 14 15.08 0.59 -15.01
C MET A 14 15.67 0.67 -16.42
N GLU A 15 16.43 -0.34 -16.81
CA GLU A 15 16.90 -0.51 -18.18
C GLU A 15 15.71 -0.60 -19.15
N ALA A 16 15.78 0.10 -20.28
CA ALA A 16 14.67 0.25 -21.22
C ALA A 16 14.21 -1.11 -21.79
N GLU A 17 15.14 -2.04 -21.93
CA GLU A 17 14.93 -3.41 -22.40
C GLU A 17 14.05 -4.24 -21.43
N LEU A 18 14.00 -3.84 -20.15
CA LEU A 18 13.19 -4.50 -19.13
C LEU A 18 11.78 -3.91 -19.02
N HIS A 19 11.52 -2.70 -19.54
CA HIS A 19 10.22 -2.03 -19.41
C HIS A 19 9.04 -2.90 -19.87
N PRO A 20 9.10 -3.63 -21.00
CA PRO A 20 7.98 -4.49 -21.44
C PRO A 20 7.69 -5.69 -20.51
N GLN A 21 8.64 -6.05 -19.64
CA GLN A 21 8.53 -7.16 -18.71
C GLN A 21 8.03 -6.71 -17.33
N CYS A 22 8.01 -5.41 -17.08
CA CYS A 22 7.66 -4.83 -15.79
C CYS A 22 6.26 -4.21 -15.83
N ASP A 23 5.68 -4.07 -14.65
CA ASP A 23 4.49 -3.26 -14.43
C ASP A 23 4.84 -2.07 -13.56
N LEU A 24 4.29 -0.90 -13.88
CA LEU A 24 4.42 0.27 -13.03
C LEU A 24 3.22 0.37 -12.09
N PHE A 25 3.51 0.49 -10.80
CA PHE A 25 2.52 0.69 -9.74
C PHE A 25 2.67 2.08 -9.12
N ALA A 26 1.53 2.63 -8.69
CA ALA A 26 1.45 3.87 -7.93
C ALA A 26 0.65 3.63 -6.64
N TYR A 27 0.99 4.37 -5.60
CA TYR A 27 0.38 4.24 -4.27
C TYR A 27 -0.06 5.60 -3.76
N TRP A 28 -1.33 5.71 -3.36
CA TRP A 28 -1.81 6.87 -2.61
C TRP A 28 -1.93 6.48 -1.15
N THR A 29 -1.35 7.26 -0.26
CA THR A 29 -1.36 6.98 1.18
C THR A 29 -2.25 7.96 1.93
N TYR A 30 -3.06 7.44 2.85
CA TYR A 30 -3.85 8.29 3.73
C TYR A 30 -2.96 8.89 4.83
N PRO A 31 -3.24 10.11 5.33
CA PRO A 31 -2.43 10.79 6.36
C PRO A 31 -2.71 10.22 7.77
N VAL A 32 -2.76 8.90 7.87
CA VAL A 32 -3.02 8.15 9.09
C VAL A 32 -2.10 6.94 9.17
N ARG A 33 -1.88 6.48 10.40
CA ARG A 33 -1.27 5.19 10.68
C ARG A 33 -1.96 4.53 11.87
N TYR A 34 -1.80 3.24 12.02
CA TYR A 34 -2.31 2.46 13.15
C TYR A 34 -1.13 1.86 13.91
N VAL A 35 -1.08 2.11 15.22
CA VAL A 35 -0.07 1.57 16.14
C VAL A 35 -0.83 0.88 17.24
N LEU A 36 -0.64 -0.43 17.41
CA LEU A 36 -1.36 -1.24 18.40
C LEU A 36 -2.88 -1.04 18.28
N GLY A 37 -3.37 -1.10 17.05
CA GLY A 37 -4.79 -0.93 16.70
C GLY A 37 -5.32 0.51 16.82
N SER A 38 -4.52 1.44 17.34
CA SER A 38 -4.93 2.82 17.57
C SER A 38 -4.59 3.73 16.40
N ARG A 39 -5.59 4.45 15.88
CA ARG A 39 -5.40 5.42 14.79
C ARG A 39 -4.62 6.64 15.29
N GLN A 40 -3.59 7.01 14.55
CA GLN A 40 -2.75 8.19 14.76
C GLN A 40 -2.68 9.01 13.47
N SER A 41 -2.55 10.33 13.59
CA SER A 41 -2.20 11.18 12.44
C SER A 41 -0.79 10.84 11.96
N TYR A 42 -0.59 10.84 10.64
CA TYR A 42 0.70 10.63 10.02
C TYR A 42 1.03 11.79 9.08
N SER A 43 2.24 12.34 9.20
CA SER A 43 2.75 13.36 8.30
C SER A 43 3.38 12.68 7.10
N ILE A 44 2.73 12.76 5.95
CA ILE A 44 3.27 12.25 4.69
C ILE A 44 4.45 13.15 4.30
N PRO A 45 5.64 12.60 4.02
CA PRO A 45 6.78 13.37 3.52
C PRO A 45 6.38 14.23 2.32
N THR A 46 6.92 15.44 2.21
CA THR A 46 6.59 16.34 1.11
C THR A 46 7.05 15.74 -0.21
N VAL A 47 6.08 15.38 -1.05
CA VAL A 47 6.25 14.84 -2.40
C VAL A 47 5.38 15.67 -3.34
N LYS A 48 5.77 15.81 -4.61
CA LYS A 48 5.02 16.59 -5.60
C LYS A 48 4.50 15.67 -6.72
N PRO A 49 3.61 14.72 -6.40
CA PRO A 49 3.11 13.79 -7.40
C PRO A 49 2.37 14.54 -8.50
N ILE A 50 2.62 14.15 -9.75
CA ILE A 50 1.73 14.56 -10.84
C ILE A 50 0.36 13.90 -10.64
N PRO A 51 -0.75 14.58 -10.95
CA PRO A 51 -2.06 13.95 -10.93
C PRO A 51 -2.07 12.71 -11.83
N MET A 52 -2.55 11.58 -11.32
CA MET A 52 -2.72 10.38 -12.13
C MET A 52 -3.78 10.63 -13.20
N ASP A 53 -3.46 10.30 -14.44
CA ASP A 53 -4.39 10.37 -15.56
C ASP A 53 -5.05 9.01 -15.84
N SER A 54 -5.77 8.90 -16.97
CA SER A 54 -6.46 7.68 -17.38
C SER A 54 -5.54 6.52 -17.78
N SER A 55 -4.22 6.75 -17.83
CA SER A 55 -3.24 5.68 -18.05
C SER A 55 -3.09 4.77 -16.83
N PHE A 56 -3.61 5.15 -15.66
CA PHE A 56 -3.65 4.29 -14.48
C PHE A 56 -5.05 3.72 -14.23
N ALA A 57 -5.08 2.51 -13.67
CA ALA A 57 -6.29 1.88 -13.16
C ALA A 57 -6.12 1.59 -11.67
N LYS A 58 -7.12 1.97 -10.88
CA LYS A 58 -7.21 1.58 -9.46
C LYS A 58 -7.40 0.08 -9.37
N LEU A 59 -6.60 -0.56 -8.52
CA LEU A 59 -6.68 -1.99 -8.25
C LEU A 59 -7.43 -2.31 -6.95
N GLY A 60 -7.39 -1.42 -5.96
CA GLY A 60 -8.03 -1.63 -4.65
C GLY A 60 -7.27 -0.91 -3.55
N TYR A 61 -7.45 -1.37 -2.32
CA TYR A 61 -6.81 -0.85 -1.12
C TYR A 61 -6.05 -1.95 -0.39
N ASP A 62 -4.99 -1.55 0.30
CA ASP A 62 -4.19 -2.42 1.15
C ASP A 62 -3.95 -1.76 2.52
N VAL A 63 -3.70 -2.61 3.52
CA VAL A 63 -3.21 -2.20 4.83
C VAL A 63 -1.80 -2.73 4.96
N VAL A 64 -0.79 -1.88 4.86
CA VAL A 64 0.61 -2.30 4.78
C VAL A 64 1.36 -1.90 6.03
N SER A 65 2.25 -2.75 6.53
CA SER A 65 3.19 -2.37 7.58
C SER A 65 4.20 -1.36 7.05
N TRP A 66 4.88 -0.65 7.94
CA TRP A 66 5.97 0.26 7.59
C TRP A 66 7.28 -0.25 8.17
N GLU A 67 8.25 -0.52 7.31
CA GLU A 67 9.57 -0.93 7.75
C GLU A 67 10.36 0.28 8.25
N LEU A 68 10.54 0.33 9.57
CA LEU A 68 11.24 1.42 10.28
C LEU A 68 12.67 1.61 9.78
N ASP A 69 13.34 0.53 9.38
CA ASP A 69 14.75 0.55 8.96
C ASP A 69 14.94 1.00 7.50
N HIS A 70 13.90 0.88 6.67
CA HIS A 70 14.03 1.08 5.23
C HIS A 70 13.13 2.17 4.63
N SER A 71 12.25 2.76 5.45
CA SER A 71 11.41 3.90 5.04
C SER A 71 10.63 3.63 3.74
N PHE A 72 9.99 2.45 3.66
CA PHE A 72 9.08 2.04 2.60
C PHE A 72 7.93 1.19 3.18
N PHE A 73 6.88 0.95 2.39
CA PHE A 73 5.79 0.05 2.74
C PHE A 73 6.28 -1.40 2.76
N GLY A 74 6.23 -2.02 3.94
CA GLY A 74 6.65 -3.39 4.16
C GLY A 74 5.57 -4.39 3.75
N HIS A 75 5.30 -5.33 4.64
CA HIS A 75 4.42 -6.45 4.39
C HIS A 75 2.94 -6.07 4.38
N SER A 76 2.19 -6.66 3.44
CA SER A 76 0.73 -6.70 3.47
C SER A 76 0.29 -7.95 4.22
N PRO A 77 -0.50 -7.85 5.31
CA PRO A 77 -1.03 -9.00 6.01
C PRO A 77 -2.03 -9.79 5.16
N LEU A 78 -2.67 -9.14 4.17
CA LEU A 78 -3.53 -9.82 3.19
C LEU A 78 -2.74 -10.89 2.43
N SER A 79 -1.50 -10.60 2.05
CA SER A 79 -0.66 -11.52 1.27
C SER A 79 0.28 -12.38 2.13
N CYS A 80 0.92 -11.79 3.14
CA CYS A 80 2.00 -12.44 3.90
C CYS A 80 1.51 -13.28 5.09
N ASN A 81 0.35 -12.96 5.65
CA ASN A 81 -0.16 -13.59 6.88
C ASN A 81 -1.43 -14.43 6.65
N GLY A 82 -1.82 -14.63 5.39
CA GLY A 82 -3.00 -15.42 5.03
C GLY A 82 -4.34 -14.73 5.32
N LEU A 83 -4.32 -13.44 5.69
CA LEU A 83 -5.53 -12.70 6.05
C LEU A 83 -6.52 -12.58 4.88
N ALA A 84 -6.03 -12.68 3.64
CA ALA A 84 -6.85 -12.81 2.44
C ALA A 84 -7.85 -14.00 2.47
N ALA A 85 -7.59 -15.05 3.26
CA ALA A 85 -8.52 -16.16 3.43
C ALA A 85 -9.67 -15.84 4.41
N GLU A 86 -9.54 -14.77 5.20
CA GLU A 86 -10.48 -14.41 6.27
C GLU A 86 -11.35 -13.20 5.94
N VAL A 87 -10.92 -12.36 5.01
CA VAL A 87 -11.64 -11.14 4.62
C VAL A 87 -11.95 -11.13 3.12
N PRO A 88 -13.05 -10.49 2.69
CA PRO A 88 -13.32 -10.33 1.27
C PRO A 88 -12.20 -9.54 0.59
N ILE A 89 -11.63 -10.13 -0.45
CA ILE A 89 -10.60 -9.52 -1.28
C ILE A 89 -10.96 -9.70 -2.75
N ASN A 90 -10.39 -8.84 -3.59
CA ASN A 90 -10.52 -8.94 -5.03
C ASN A 90 -9.45 -9.84 -5.65
N ARG A 91 -9.47 -9.97 -6.98
CA ARG A 91 -8.53 -10.83 -7.72
C ARG A 91 -7.05 -10.46 -7.57
N TYR A 92 -6.75 -9.28 -7.02
CA TYR A 92 -5.40 -8.80 -6.76
C TYR A 92 -4.99 -8.95 -5.29
N PHE A 93 -5.79 -9.65 -4.47
CA PHE A 93 -5.60 -9.76 -3.03
C PHE A 93 -5.69 -8.41 -2.29
N LEU A 94 -6.52 -7.50 -2.81
CA LEU A 94 -6.76 -6.17 -2.24
C LEU A 94 -8.21 -6.04 -1.78
N LEU A 95 -8.45 -5.10 -0.86
CA LEU A 95 -9.78 -4.67 -0.43
C LEU A 95 -10.41 -3.79 -1.53
N GLU A 96 -11.73 -3.81 -1.68
CA GLU A 96 -12.42 -3.06 -2.74
C GLU A 96 -12.62 -1.59 -2.38
N THR A 97 -12.80 -1.31 -1.09
CA THR A 97 -13.16 0.02 -0.57
C THR A 97 -12.19 0.52 0.49
N ALA A 98 -12.12 1.85 0.65
CA ALA A 98 -11.30 2.46 1.68
C ALA A 98 -11.87 2.13 3.07
N GLU A 99 -13.20 2.10 3.18
CA GLU A 99 -13.95 1.78 4.38
C GLU A 99 -13.57 0.41 4.95
N GLU A 100 -13.42 -0.61 4.09
CA GLU A 100 -12.92 -1.92 4.48
C GLU A 100 -11.50 -1.85 5.05
N ALA A 101 -10.60 -1.09 4.42
CA ALA A 101 -9.23 -0.92 4.91
C ALA A 101 -9.19 -0.19 6.27
N PHE A 102 -10.00 0.85 6.44
CA PHE A 102 -10.15 1.58 7.70
C PHE A 102 -10.77 0.72 8.80
N ALA A 103 -11.64 -0.23 8.46
CA ALA A 103 -12.23 -1.19 9.39
C ALA A 103 -11.26 -2.31 9.77
N LEU A 104 -10.42 -2.77 8.83
CA LEU A 104 -9.46 -3.85 9.06
C LEU A 104 -8.26 -3.42 9.90
N ALA A 105 -7.67 -2.26 9.58
CA ALA A 105 -6.44 -1.77 10.21
C ALA A 105 -6.41 -1.81 11.76
N PRO A 106 -7.46 -1.37 12.50
CA PRO A 106 -7.43 -1.44 13.96
C PRO A 106 -7.47 -2.86 14.53
N THR A 107 -7.78 -3.87 13.72
CA THR A 107 -7.92 -5.28 14.17
C THR A 107 -6.62 -6.09 14.03
N LEU A 108 -5.60 -5.54 13.36
CA LEU A 108 -4.34 -6.25 13.09
C LEU A 108 -3.49 -6.43 14.36
N GLU A 109 -3.57 -5.46 15.26
CA GLU A 109 -2.87 -5.45 16.54
C GLU A 109 -3.82 -5.08 17.67
N VAL A 110 -4.35 -6.09 18.34
CA VAL A 110 -5.20 -5.90 19.52
C VAL A 110 -4.46 -6.39 20.75
N LEU A 111 -4.25 -5.51 21.74
CA LEU A 111 -3.58 -5.87 22.98
C LEU A 111 -4.30 -7.04 23.68
N GLY A 112 -3.54 -8.09 23.99
CA GLY A 112 -4.06 -9.31 24.62
C GLY A 112 -4.69 -10.32 23.66
N GLN A 113 -4.62 -10.09 22.35
CA GLN A 113 -5.03 -11.06 21.32
C GLN A 113 -3.83 -11.52 20.49
N PRO A 114 -3.91 -12.70 19.83
CA PRO A 114 -2.94 -13.09 18.82
C PRO A 114 -2.88 -12.05 17.69
N MET A 115 -1.67 -11.73 17.25
CA MET A 115 -1.47 -10.81 16.13
C MET A 115 -1.99 -11.42 14.83
N ARG A 116 -2.71 -10.63 14.03
CA ARG A 116 -3.25 -11.05 12.72
C ARG A 116 -2.37 -10.62 11.55
N GLY A 117 -1.28 -9.92 11.83
CA GLY A 117 -0.23 -9.52 10.91
C GLY A 117 1.09 -9.35 11.64
N GLU A 118 2.12 -8.90 10.92
CA GLU A 118 3.41 -8.54 11.52
C GLU A 118 3.31 -7.32 12.45
N PRO A 119 4.31 -7.04 13.30
CA PRO A 119 4.33 -5.79 14.05
C PRO A 119 4.31 -4.55 13.14
N GLY A 120 3.44 -3.60 13.48
CA GLY A 120 3.23 -2.33 12.78
C GLY A 120 4.36 -1.31 12.99
N PRO A 121 4.15 -0.05 12.59
CA PRO A 121 2.84 0.58 12.32
C PRO A 121 2.24 0.21 10.97
N TYR A 122 0.92 0.29 10.87
CA TYR A 122 0.16 0.03 9.65
C TYR A 122 -0.33 1.31 8.97
N HIS A 123 -0.24 1.35 7.65
CA HIS A 123 -0.72 2.44 6.78
C HIS A 123 -1.78 1.91 5.83
N ILE A 124 -2.69 2.78 5.42
CA ILE A 124 -3.67 2.47 4.38
C ILE A 124 -3.19 3.08 3.08
N VAL A 125 -3.14 2.25 2.04
CA VAL A 125 -2.76 2.67 0.69
C VAL A 125 -3.82 2.27 -0.33
N GLU A 126 -4.05 3.15 -1.28
CA GLU A 126 -4.77 2.83 -2.50
C GLU A 126 -3.74 2.44 -3.57
N VAL A 127 -3.96 1.29 -4.21
CA VAL A 127 -3.01 0.68 -5.14
C VAL A 127 -3.50 0.90 -6.56
N TRP A 128 -2.61 1.40 -7.41
CA TRP A 128 -2.86 1.72 -8.81
C TRP A 128 -1.82 1.03 -9.69
N ARG A 129 -2.20 0.69 -10.91
CA ARG A 129 -1.29 0.12 -11.91
C ARG A 129 -1.45 0.85 -13.24
N GLN A 130 -0.33 1.14 -13.88
CA GLN A 130 -0.32 1.68 -15.24
C GLN A 130 -0.88 0.63 -16.20
N ARG A 131 -1.82 1.04 -17.05
CA ARG A 131 -2.41 0.20 -18.08
C ARG A 131 -1.33 -0.11 -19.11
N ARG A 132 -1.26 -1.37 -19.52
CA ARG A 132 -0.47 -1.74 -20.69
C ARG A 132 -1.20 -1.25 -21.94
N THR A 133 -0.50 -0.49 -22.77
CA THR A 133 -0.94 -0.09 -24.11
C THR A 133 -0.84 -1.26 -25.09
#